data_AF-A0A7Y7IIN5-F1
#
_entry.id   AF-A0A7Y7IIN5-F1
#
_cell.length_a   1.000
_cell.length_b   1.000
_cell.length_c   1.000
_cell.angle_alpha   90.00
_cell.angle_beta   90.00
_cell.angle_gamma   90.00
#
_symmetry.space_group_name_H-M   'P 1'
#
loop_
_entity.id
_entity.type
_entity.pdbx_description
1 polymer ?
#
loop_
_entity_poly.entity_id
_entity_poly.type
_entity_poly.pdbx_seq_one_letter_code
_entity_poly.pdbx_strand_id
1 'polypeptide(L)'
;MNPMIKPAVASTPLLVWSVLVGLCTLYMVPATIANWPAPPWMTTIASILLALAVVVAVRWIVKVRRASRWNSNAQRLWQELEAAKRNGTTTTEVTVLSVQEVQLTGAWVTISWDQFGYRQQAWIEGAGGTYWPGSVLLITPDPNQVHVGQPWPPAYRIAESDCVAIAPSFS
;
A
#
# COMPACT_ATOMS: atom_id res chain seq x y z
N MET A 1 4.45 10.52 0.29
CA MET A 1 4.41 9.09 -0.10
C MET A 1 3.04 8.60 0.34
N ASN A 2 2.21 8.12 -0.58
CA ASN A 2 0.82 7.79 -0.27
C ASN A 2 0.76 6.63 0.75
N PRO A 3 0.14 6.82 1.93
CA PRO A 3 0.04 5.77 2.96
C PRO A 3 -0.87 4.60 2.55
N MET A 4 -1.69 4.74 1.49
CA MET A 4 -2.65 3.72 1.07
C MET A 4 -2.11 2.75 0.01
N ILE A 5 -0.99 3.07 -0.65
CA ILE A 5 -0.37 2.15 -1.62
C ILE A 5 0.66 1.27 -0.92
N LYS A 6 0.48 -0.04 -1.03
CA LYS A 6 1.42 -1.03 -0.51
C LYS A 6 2.82 -0.82 -1.13
N PRO A 7 3.87 -0.56 -0.32
CA PRO A 7 5.20 -0.39 -0.86
C PRO A 7 5.71 -1.72 -1.42
N ALA A 8 6.19 -1.71 -2.67
CA ALA A 8 6.81 -2.88 -3.28
C ALA A 8 8.09 -3.28 -2.53
N VAL A 9 7.99 -4.38 -1.76
CA VAL A 9 9.08 -4.84 -0.87
C VAL A 9 10.18 -5.52 -1.69
N ALA A 10 9.80 -6.33 -2.67
CA ALA A 10 10.73 -7.04 -3.56
C ALA A 10 10.73 -6.39 -4.94
N SER A 11 11.88 -5.85 -5.33
CA SER A 11 12.16 -5.55 -6.74
C SER A 11 13.12 -6.62 -7.24
N THR A 12 12.76 -7.34 -8.31
CA THR A 12 13.58 -8.38 -8.97
C THR A 12 15.08 -8.06 -9.05
N PRO A 13 15.51 -6.85 -9.47
CA PRO A 13 16.95 -6.54 -9.52
C PRO A 13 17.62 -6.54 -8.14
N LEU A 14 16.93 -6.12 -7.09
CA LEU A 14 17.49 -6.02 -5.74
C LEU A 14 17.67 -7.40 -5.10
N LEU A 15 16.82 -8.37 -5.44
CA LEU A 15 17.00 -9.77 -5.08
C LEU A 15 18.24 -10.35 -5.76
N VAL A 16 18.36 -10.18 -7.09
CA VAL A 16 19.50 -10.68 -7.87
C VAL A 16 20.83 -10.10 -7.35
N TRP A 17 20.89 -8.79 -7.12
CA TRP A 17 22.09 -8.13 -6.55
C TRP A 17 22.42 -8.62 -5.14
N SER A 18 21.43 -8.87 -4.29
CA SER A 18 21.68 -9.37 -2.94
C SER A 18 22.26 -10.78 -2.92
N VAL A 19 21.80 -11.66 -3.83
CA VAL A 19 22.32 -13.03 -3.97
C VAL A 19 23.75 -13.00 -4.50
N LEU A 20 24.02 -12.21 -5.54
CA LEU A 20 25.35 -12.08 -6.14
C LEU A 20 26.37 -11.51 -5.14
N VAL A 21 26.05 -10.37 -4.51
CA VAL A 21 26.95 -9.74 -3.53
C VAL A 21 27.12 -10.63 -2.30
N GLY A 22 26.07 -11.29 -1.85
CA GLY A 22 26.12 -12.24 -0.73
C GLY A 22 27.07 -13.41 -1.00
N LEU A 23 26.92 -14.07 -2.15
CA LEU A 23 27.78 -15.20 -2.55
C LEU A 23 29.24 -14.78 -2.74
N CYS A 24 29.50 -13.64 -3.42
CA CYS A 24 30.84 -13.13 -3.60
C CYS A 24 31.52 -12.77 -2.27
N THR A 25 30.78 -12.16 -1.34
CA THR A 25 31.32 -11.80 -0.02
C THR A 25 31.59 -13.05 0.83
N LEU A 26 30.66 -14.01 0.81
CA LEU A 26 30.79 -15.27 1.55
C LEU A 26 31.96 -16.12 1.07
N TYR A 27 32.32 -16.04 -0.21
CA TYR A 27 33.48 -16.74 -0.77
C TYR A 27 34.80 -15.98 -0.54
N MET A 28 34.84 -14.67 -0.83
CA MET A 28 36.09 -13.90 -0.81
C MET A 28 36.59 -13.58 0.59
N VAL A 29 35.71 -13.33 1.56
CA VAL A 29 36.14 -12.96 2.93
C VAL A 29 36.86 -14.13 3.62
N PRO A 30 36.32 -15.36 3.66
CA PRO A 30 37.03 -16.51 4.23
C PRO A 30 38.31 -16.86 3.47
N ALA A 31 38.31 -16.77 2.14
CA ALA A 31 39.51 -17.01 1.33
C ALA A 31 40.64 -16.01 1.65
N THR A 32 40.29 -14.76 1.98
CA THR A 32 41.27 -13.74 2.38
C THR A 32 41.83 -14.01 3.78
N ILE A 33 40.98 -14.48 4.72
CA ILE A 33 41.39 -14.85 6.08
C ILE A 33 42.30 -16.09 6.06
N ALA A 34 41.96 -17.09 5.25
CA ALA A 34 42.71 -18.35 5.17
C ALA A 34 44.12 -18.17 4.57
N ASN A 35 44.32 -17.17 3.71
CA ASN A 35 45.60 -16.90 3.04
C ASN A 35 46.41 -15.80 3.74
N TRP A 36 46.28 -15.63 5.05
CA TRP A 36 47.00 -14.59 5.78
C TRP A 36 48.50 -14.90 5.91
N PRO A 37 49.42 -13.96 5.61
CA PRO A 37 49.18 -12.58 5.18
C PRO A 37 48.76 -12.49 3.70
N ALA A 38 47.58 -11.92 3.47
CA ALA A 38 46.95 -11.89 2.16
C ALA A 38 47.57 -10.81 1.25
N PRO A 39 47.62 -11.03 -0.07
CA PRO A 39 48.00 -10.01 -1.04
C PRO A 39 47.11 -8.76 -0.96
N PRO A 40 47.65 -7.54 -1.19
CA PRO A 40 46.90 -6.29 -1.06
C PRO A 40 45.71 -6.16 -2.03
N TRP A 41 45.71 -6.88 -3.15
CA TRP A 41 44.58 -6.90 -4.08
C TRP A 41 43.38 -7.69 -3.50
N MET A 42 43.62 -8.78 -2.75
CA MET A 42 42.55 -9.58 -2.13
C MET A 42 41.85 -8.79 -1.01
N THR A 43 42.62 -8.08 -0.18
CA THR A 43 42.07 -7.23 0.88
C THR A 43 41.27 -6.05 0.33
N THR A 44 41.68 -5.51 -0.82
CA THR A 44 40.96 -4.42 -1.51
C THR A 44 39.62 -4.91 -2.07
N ILE A 45 39.60 -6.08 -2.72
CA ILE A 45 38.33 -6.64 -3.25
C ILE A 45 37.39 -7.04 -2.11
N ALA A 46 37.89 -7.67 -1.05
CA ALA A 46 37.08 -8.07 0.10
C ALA A 46 36.44 -6.86 0.79
N SER A 47 37.17 -5.74 0.94
CA SER A 47 36.62 -4.53 1.55
C SER A 47 35.55 -3.85 0.69
N ILE A 48 35.72 -3.82 -0.64
CA ILE A 48 34.69 -3.33 -1.57
C ILE A 48 33.42 -4.18 -1.51
N LEU A 49 33.55 -5.52 -1.55
CA LEU A 49 32.41 -6.43 -1.46
C LEU A 49 31.67 -6.29 -0.13
N LEU A 50 32.40 -6.15 0.98
CA LEU A 50 31.82 -5.91 2.29
C LEU A 50 31.04 -4.58 2.32
N ALA A 51 31.60 -3.50 1.76
CA ALA A 51 30.92 -2.22 1.67
C ALA A 51 29.61 -2.31 0.85
N LEU A 52 29.64 -3.02 -0.28
CA LEU A 52 28.44 -3.26 -1.10
C LEU A 52 27.39 -4.08 -0.34
N ALA A 53 27.80 -5.11 0.39
CA ALA A 53 26.90 -5.92 1.21
C ALA A 53 26.19 -5.08 2.28
N VAL A 54 26.92 -4.17 2.96
CA VAL A 54 26.35 -3.24 3.95
C VAL A 54 25.33 -2.32 3.31
N VAL A 55 25.63 -1.73 2.14
CA VAL A 55 24.69 -0.83 1.43
C VAL A 55 23.41 -1.58 1.04
N VAL A 56 23.53 -2.81 0.54
CA VAL A 56 22.36 -3.66 0.20
C VAL A 56 21.54 -3.98 1.45
N ALA A 57 22.20 -4.35 2.56
CA ALA A 57 21.53 -4.63 3.83
C ALA A 57 20.77 -3.40 4.36
N VAL A 58 21.38 -2.21 4.34
CA VAL A 58 20.72 -0.96 4.75
C VAL A 58 19.49 -0.68 3.88
N ARG A 59 19.60 -0.87 2.56
CA ARG A 59 18.45 -0.70 1.64
C ARG A 59 17.31 -1.68 1.95
N TRP A 60 17.62 -2.93 2.28
CA TRP A 60 16.64 -3.91 2.73
C TRP A 60 15.98 -3.50 4.03
N ILE A 61 16.76 -3.09 5.04
CA ILE A 61 16.24 -2.63 6.32
C ILE A 61 15.27 -1.47 6.13
N VAL A 62 15.61 -0.48 5.30
CA VAL A 62 14.73 0.66 5.02
C VAL A 62 13.44 0.20 4.33
N LYS A 63 13.52 -0.70 3.33
CA LYS A 63 12.33 -1.23 2.65
C LYS A 63 11.43 -2.03 3.59
N VAL A 64 12.01 -2.93 4.39
CA VAL A 64 11.28 -3.76 5.36
C VAL A 64 10.64 -2.89 6.43
N ARG A 65 11.35 -1.90 6.96
CA ARG A 65 10.78 -0.95 7.94
C ARG A 65 9.61 -0.18 7.35
N ARG A 66 9.70 0.26 6.09
CA ARG A 66 8.58 0.94 5.40
C ARG A 66 7.38 0.01 5.22
N ALA A 67 7.61 -1.23 4.79
CA ALA A 67 6.56 -2.23 4.63
C ALA A 67 5.89 -2.58 5.96
N SER A 68 6.68 -2.76 7.03
CA SER A 68 6.17 -3.01 8.38
C SER A 68 5.32 -1.84 8.89
N ARG A 69 5.78 -0.59 8.74
CA ARG A 69 4.99 0.60 9.11
C ARG A 69 3.69 0.69 8.32
N TRP A 70 3.73 0.40 7.02
CA TRP A 70 2.54 0.36 6.19
C TRP A 70 1.57 -0.72 6.69
N ASN A 71 2.05 -1.92 7.00
CA ASN A 71 1.21 -3.02 7.48
C ASN A 71 0.55 -2.70 8.82
N SER A 72 1.29 -2.12 9.77
CA SER A 72 0.72 -1.68 11.05
C SER A 72 -0.34 -0.60 10.87
N ASN A 73 -0.11 0.35 9.96
CA ASN A 73 -1.09 1.40 9.67
C ASN A 73 -2.34 0.85 8.96
N ALA A 74 -2.14 -0.02 7.96
CA ALA A 74 -3.23 -0.71 7.26
C ALA A 74 -4.07 -1.53 8.23
N GLN A 75 -3.44 -2.26 9.15
CA GLN A 75 -4.14 -3.03 10.17
C GLN A 75 -4.93 -2.14 11.14
N ARG A 76 -4.38 -0.98 11.52
CA ARG A 76 -5.11 0.00 12.33
C ARG A 76 -6.35 0.52 11.61
N LEU A 77 -6.22 0.89 10.34
CA LEU A 77 -7.33 1.36 9.52
C LEU A 77 -8.41 0.29 9.34
N TRP A 78 -8.02 -0.97 9.14
CA TRP A 78 -8.96 -2.09 9.10
C TRP A 78 -9.67 -2.34 10.44
N GLN A 79 -8.98 -2.16 11.56
CA GLN A 79 -9.59 -2.24 12.88
C GLN A 79 -10.59 -1.09 13.12
N GLU A 80 -10.25 0.13 12.70
CA GLU A 80 -11.16 1.29 12.74
C GLU A 80 -12.41 1.05 11.87
N LEU A 81 -12.23 0.51 10.66
CA LEU A 81 -13.32 0.15 9.76
C LEU A 81 -14.23 -0.93 10.37
N GLU A 82 -13.65 -1.99 10.90
CA GLU A 82 -14.39 -3.08 11.53
C GLU A 82 -15.12 -2.62 12.82
N ALA A 83 -14.50 -1.73 13.60
CA ALA A 83 -15.14 -1.12 14.76
C ALA A 83 -16.32 -0.22 14.35
N ALA A 84 -16.14 0.60 13.31
CA ALA A 84 -17.19 1.45 12.76
C ALA A 84 -18.37 0.62 12.23
N LYS A 85 -18.08 -0.49 11.54
CA LYS A 85 -19.09 -1.44 11.04
C LYS A 85 -19.93 -2.07 12.15
N ARG A 86 -19.34 -2.32 13.32
CA ARG A 86 -20.05 -2.87 14.49
C ARG A 86 -20.91 -1.84 15.21
N ASN A 87 -20.51 -0.57 15.19
CA ASN A 87 -21.18 0.51 15.92
C ASN A 87 -22.24 1.24 15.07
N GLY A 88 -22.14 1.17 13.74
CA GLY A 88 -23.06 1.82 12.80
C GLY A 88 -24.34 1.02 12.58
N THR A 89 -25.47 1.70 12.43
CA THR A 89 -26.78 1.10 12.18
C THR A 89 -27.00 0.69 10.72
N THR A 90 -26.46 1.45 9.75
CA THR A 90 -26.58 1.12 8.32
C THR A 90 -25.35 1.61 7.57
N THR A 91 -24.38 0.72 7.39
CA THR A 91 -23.14 0.99 6.65
C THR A 91 -22.91 -0.08 5.60
N THR A 92 -22.29 0.29 4.49
CA THR A 92 -21.89 -0.65 3.44
C THR A 92 -20.49 -0.35 2.94
N GLU A 93 -19.84 -1.38 2.41
CA GLU A 93 -18.48 -1.33 1.91
C GLU A 93 -18.50 -1.04 0.42
N VAL A 94 -17.77 -0.02 0.01
CA VAL A 94 -17.54 0.30 -1.40
C VAL A 94 -16.05 0.40 -1.66
N THR A 95 -15.57 -0.29 -2.68
CA THR A 95 -14.17 -0.26 -3.10
C THR A 95 -13.96 0.74 -4.22
N VAL A 96 -13.02 1.68 -4.05
CA VAL A 96 -12.61 2.63 -5.09
C VAL A 96 -11.75 1.89 -6.12
N LEU A 97 -12.24 1.79 -7.36
CA LEU A 97 -11.55 1.13 -8.47
C LEU A 97 -10.60 2.07 -9.20
N SER A 98 -11.05 3.29 -9.47
CA SER A 98 -10.26 4.31 -10.16
C SER A 98 -10.69 5.71 -9.75
N VAL A 99 -9.76 6.66 -9.84
CA VAL A 99 -9.99 8.09 -9.61
C VAL A 99 -9.75 8.76 -10.95
N GLN A 100 -10.77 9.42 -11.50
CA GLN A 100 -10.70 10.04 -12.83
C GLN A 100 -10.26 11.50 -12.76
N GLU A 101 -11.02 12.32 -12.05
CA GLU A 101 -10.83 13.76 -12.02
C GLU A 101 -10.92 14.26 -10.57
N VAL A 102 -9.86 14.92 -10.11
CA VAL A 102 -9.79 15.51 -8.77
C VAL A 102 -10.02 17.01 -8.90
N GLN A 103 -11.03 17.51 -8.20
CA GLN A 103 -11.39 18.92 -8.12
C GLN A 103 -11.23 19.42 -6.68
N LEU A 104 -11.35 20.73 -6.47
CA LEU A 104 -11.20 21.36 -5.15
C LEU A 104 -12.26 20.89 -4.14
N THR A 105 -13.44 20.51 -4.61
CA THR A 105 -14.61 20.14 -3.79
C THR A 105 -14.80 18.63 -3.65
N GLY A 106 -14.04 17.83 -4.39
CA GLY A 106 -14.24 16.38 -4.44
C GLY A 106 -13.53 15.73 -5.62
N ALA A 107 -13.81 14.45 -5.84
CA ALA A 107 -13.26 13.71 -6.96
C ALA A 107 -14.31 12.77 -7.59
N TRP A 108 -14.24 12.66 -8.92
CA TRP A 108 -14.93 11.59 -9.64
C TRP A 108 -14.14 10.30 -9.52
N VAL A 109 -14.84 9.25 -9.08
CA VAL A 109 -14.30 7.91 -8.90
C VAL A 109 -15.22 6.87 -9.51
N THR A 110 -14.67 5.70 -9.83
CA THR A 110 -15.47 4.50 -10.03
C THR A 110 -15.42 3.67 -8.77
N ILE A 111 -16.57 3.34 -8.20
CA ILE A 111 -16.70 2.46 -7.04
C ILE A 111 -17.28 1.11 -7.44
N SER A 112 -16.94 0.09 -6.64
CA SER A 112 -17.58 -1.21 -6.61
C SER A 112 -18.38 -1.31 -5.33
N TRP A 113 -19.67 -1.58 -5.43
CA TRP A 113 -20.49 -1.95 -4.29
C TRP A 113 -20.22 -3.40 -3.93
N ASP A 114 -19.46 -3.65 -2.88
CA ASP A 114 -18.91 -4.98 -2.63
C ASP A 114 -20.01 -6.00 -2.27
N GLN A 115 -21.09 -5.54 -1.63
CA GLN A 115 -22.25 -6.37 -1.32
C GLN A 115 -23.10 -6.73 -2.55
N PHE A 116 -23.11 -5.88 -3.59
CA PHE A 116 -23.98 -6.04 -4.76
C PHE A 116 -23.23 -6.45 -6.03
N GLY A 117 -21.89 -6.42 -6.02
CA GLY A 117 -21.06 -6.66 -7.20
C GLY A 117 -21.28 -5.64 -8.32
N TYR A 118 -21.85 -4.47 -8.00
CA TYR A 118 -22.23 -3.45 -8.97
C TYR A 118 -21.17 -2.36 -9.05
N ARG A 119 -20.79 -1.97 -10.27
CA ARG A 119 -19.84 -0.87 -10.50
C ARG A 119 -20.59 0.38 -10.92
N GLN A 120 -20.20 1.50 -10.34
CA GLN A 120 -20.88 2.77 -10.57
C GLN A 120 -19.89 3.93 -10.52
N GLN A 121 -20.19 4.99 -11.25
CA GLN A 121 -19.49 6.26 -11.06
C GLN A 121 -20.01 6.95 -9.79
N ALA A 122 -19.11 7.49 -9.00
CA ALA A 122 -19.46 8.24 -7.81
C ALA A 122 -18.65 9.54 -7.72
N TRP A 123 -19.28 10.57 -7.16
CA TRP A 123 -18.64 11.78 -6.69
C TRP A 123 -18.36 11.63 -5.20
N ILE A 124 -17.10 11.70 -4.79
CA ILE A 124 -16.74 11.74 -3.38
C ILE A 124 -16.41 13.19 -3.01
N GLU A 125 -17.11 13.72 -2.02
CA GLU A 125 -16.82 15.04 -1.45
C GLU A 125 -15.59 15.03 -0.53
N GLY A 126 -14.98 16.19 -0.42
CA GLY A 126 -13.81 16.44 0.42
C GLY A 126 -12.59 16.83 -0.40
N ALA A 127 -11.55 17.30 0.27
CA ALA A 127 -10.36 17.88 -0.36
C ALA A 127 -9.42 16.85 -1.02
N GLY A 128 -9.95 15.84 -1.72
CA GLY A 128 -9.22 14.88 -2.57
C GLY A 128 -8.09 14.08 -1.90
N GLY A 129 -7.93 14.18 -0.59
CA GLY A 129 -6.70 13.81 0.11
C GLY A 129 -6.63 12.37 0.62
N THR A 130 -7.77 11.69 0.70
CA THR A 130 -7.88 10.43 1.45
C THR A 130 -8.21 9.22 0.60
N TYR A 131 -8.63 9.39 -0.66
CA TYR A 131 -9.20 8.30 -1.47
C TYR A 131 -8.26 7.90 -2.59
N TRP A 132 -7.88 6.62 -2.63
CA TRP A 132 -6.95 6.10 -3.62
C TRP A 132 -7.53 4.85 -4.31
N PRO A 133 -7.11 4.54 -5.55
CA PRO A 133 -7.46 3.27 -6.17
C PRO A 133 -7.08 2.09 -5.27
N GLY A 134 -8.01 1.17 -5.07
CA GLY A 134 -7.92 0.05 -4.12
C GLY A 134 -8.37 0.39 -2.70
N SER A 135 -8.80 1.60 -2.38
CA SER A 135 -9.29 1.89 -1.02
C SER A 135 -10.69 1.33 -0.82
N VAL A 136 -10.93 0.69 0.32
CA VAL A 136 -12.25 0.28 0.80
C VAL A 136 -12.81 1.38 1.69
N LEU A 137 -14.01 1.85 1.37
CA LEU A 137 -14.73 2.88 2.11
C LEU A 137 -15.91 2.24 2.81
N LEU A 138 -16.07 2.55 4.09
CA LEU A 138 -17.29 2.26 4.81
C LEU A 138 -18.17 3.51 4.75
N ILE A 139 -19.25 3.43 3.99
CA ILE A 139 -20.18 4.53 3.79
C ILE A 139 -21.54 4.24 4.43
N THR A 140 -22.23 5.28 4.89
CA THR A 140 -23.66 5.22 5.18
C THR A 140 -24.42 5.58 3.90
N PRO A 141 -25.20 4.66 3.31
CA PRO A 141 -25.92 4.97 2.08
C PRO A 141 -26.93 6.08 2.29
N ASP A 142 -26.85 7.15 1.51
CA ASP A 142 -27.87 8.20 1.48
C ASP A 142 -29.22 7.63 1.00
N PRO A 143 -30.25 7.60 1.87
CA PRO A 143 -31.56 7.04 1.53
C PRO A 143 -32.27 7.84 0.43
N ASN A 144 -31.89 9.10 0.19
CA ASN A 144 -32.49 9.91 -0.87
C ASN A 144 -31.97 9.55 -2.27
N GLN A 145 -30.84 8.84 -2.35
CA GLN A 145 -30.21 8.46 -3.62
C GLN A 145 -30.50 7.02 -4.01
N VAL A 146 -30.62 6.11 -3.03
CA VAL A 146 -30.86 4.68 -3.28
C VAL A 146 -32.13 4.25 -2.56
N HIS A 147 -33.14 3.88 -3.35
CA HIS A 147 -34.43 3.39 -2.86
C HIS A 147 -34.64 1.94 -3.25
N VAL A 148 -35.22 1.14 -2.34
CA VAL A 148 -35.59 -0.24 -2.62
C VAL A 148 -36.63 -0.29 -3.75
N GLY A 149 -36.34 -1.06 -4.80
CA GLY A 149 -37.24 -1.25 -5.96
C GLY A 149 -37.16 -0.16 -7.03
N GLN A 150 -36.31 0.85 -6.87
CA GLN A 150 -36.01 1.84 -7.90
C GLN A 150 -34.71 1.47 -8.64
N PRO A 151 -34.52 1.94 -9.89
CA PRO A 151 -33.25 1.78 -10.57
C PRO A 151 -32.14 2.53 -9.82
N TRP A 152 -30.92 2.01 -9.91
CA TRP A 152 -29.74 2.70 -9.38
C TRP A 152 -29.55 4.05 -10.07
N PRO A 153 -29.12 5.10 -9.35
CA PRO A 153 -28.83 6.38 -9.97
C PRO A 153 -27.67 6.23 -10.97
N PRO A 154 -27.58 7.08 -12.00
CA PRO A 154 -26.47 7.02 -12.96
C PRO A 154 -25.11 7.37 -12.31
N ALA A 155 -25.13 8.28 -11.33
CA ALA A 155 -23.98 8.65 -10.53
C ALA A 155 -24.40 8.74 -9.06
N TYR A 156 -23.54 8.23 -8.16
CA TYR A 156 -23.75 8.29 -6.72
C TYR A 156 -22.95 9.44 -6.11
N ARG A 157 -23.46 10.09 -5.07
CA ARG A 157 -22.75 11.13 -4.33
C ARG A 157 -22.47 10.64 -2.92
N ILE A 158 -21.20 10.60 -2.56
CA ILE A 158 -20.72 10.25 -1.23
C ILE A 158 -20.30 11.56 -0.57
N ALA A 159 -21.09 12.02 0.41
CA ALA A 159 -20.69 13.17 1.21
C ALA A 159 -19.53 12.80 2.15
N GLU A 160 -18.71 13.78 2.53
CA GLU A 160 -17.61 13.55 3.46
C GLU A 160 -18.13 13.08 4.84
N SER A 161 -19.32 13.54 5.24
CA SER A 161 -20.02 13.10 6.45
C SER A 161 -20.46 11.64 6.41
N ASP A 162 -20.69 11.09 5.21
CA ASP A 162 -21.23 9.74 5.02
C ASP A 162 -20.11 8.70 4.97
N CYS A 163 -18.85 9.14 4.81
CA CYS A 163 -17.67 8.30 4.87
C CYS A 163 -17.25 8.10 6.32
N VAL A 164 -17.57 6.93 6.88
CA VAL A 164 -17.34 6.61 8.29
C VAL A 164 -15.90 6.15 8.54
N ALA A 165 -15.35 5.34 7.63
CA ALA A 165 -14.01 4.80 7.76
C ALA A 165 -13.42 4.43 6.39
N ILE A 166 -12.10 4.31 6.35
CA ILE A 166 -11.35 3.98 5.13
C ILE A 166 -10.21 3.01 5.44
N ALA A 167 -10.00 2.05 4.55
CA ALA A 167 -8.91 1.09 4.66
C ALA A 167 -8.28 0.80 3.27
N PRO A 168 -6.98 0.45 3.20
CA PRO A 168 -6.37 0.04 1.94
C PRO A 168 -6.78 -1.40 1.56
N SER A 169 -6.91 -1.69 0.27
CA SER A 169 -7.07 -3.08 -0.21
C SER A 169 -5.81 -3.90 0.10
N PHE A 170 -6.01 -5.17 0.45
CA PHE A 170 -4.93 -6.12 0.65
C PHE A 170 -4.31 -6.67 -0.64
N SER A 171 -4.82 -6.26 -1.81
CA SER A 171 -4.42 -6.73 -3.15
C SER A 171 -2.93 -6.54 -3.41
#